data_AF-A0A3B9G4X9-F1
#
_entry.id   AF-A0A3B9G4X9-F1
#
_cell.length_a   1.000
_cell.length_b   1.000
_cell.length_c   1.000
_cell.angle_alpha   90.00
_cell.angle_beta   90.00
_cell.angle_gamma   90.00
#
_symmetry.space_group_name_H-M   'P 1'
#
loop_
_entity.id
_entity.type
_entity.pdbx_description
1 polymer ?
#
loop_
_entity_poly.entity_id
_entity_poly.type
_entity_poly.pdbx_seq_one_letter_code
_entity_poly.pdbx_strand_id
1 'polypeptide(L)'
;MKKITAICSAAMVLSLLSGCSDATASLKNGSDTLMKVGKTAITKQQVYNIMYNYAGSTQVVSDATKVITSQEVEVTDEMKESAQSTLDMYKTIYSDSFTDYLEDAGLTEDDYINDYLIPSLQAEKLTDLYIDESYDTLLERYKPVKATILKFTDTENANSALAALRDGTMTAEEAANEFETDSTGQPEIITIDNTEYDSVALAALRAASPDDGWMNVSASYGTDIYVMHMDENNTDSIKDEIVEAFAEISDINDQATAFYFEKYGFHVYDIDLYKALRDSNPALLTQEVPVSAE
;
A
#
# COMPACT_ATOMS: atom_id res chain seq x y z
N MET A 1 12.68 -18.37 46.89
CA MET A 1 13.83 -19.03 46.24
C MET A 1 13.39 -20.38 45.69
N LYS A 2 12.95 -20.42 44.42
CA LYS A 2 12.62 -21.67 43.71
C LYS A 2 12.99 -21.53 42.23
N LYS A 3 14.11 -22.17 41.91
CA LYS A 3 14.50 -22.88 40.67
C LYS A 3 14.21 -22.21 39.32
N ILE A 4 15.32 -21.83 38.69
CA ILE A 4 15.54 -21.54 37.28
C ILE A 4 15.00 -22.70 36.41
N THR A 5 14.14 -22.38 35.46
CA THR A 5 13.87 -23.22 34.29
C THR A 5 14.57 -22.54 33.12
N ALA A 6 15.77 -23.02 32.79
CA ALA A 6 16.49 -22.61 31.60
C ALA A 6 15.80 -23.24 30.39
N ILE A 7 15.30 -22.40 29.50
CA ILE A 7 14.74 -22.77 28.21
C ILE A 7 15.88 -23.32 27.35
N CYS A 8 15.89 -24.63 27.13
CA CYS A 8 16.64 -25.27 26.06
C CYS A 8 15.91 -25.03 24.73
N SER A 9 16.13 -23.89 24.08
CA SER A 9 15.81 -23.74 22.66
C SER A 9 17.00 -24.22 21.85
N ALA A 10 16.96 -25.52 21.54
CA ALA A 10 17.96 -26.20 20.75
C ALA A 10 17.96 -25.69 19.30
N ALA A 11 19.18 -25.38 18.83
CA ALA A 11 19.70 -25.71 17.51
C ALA A 11 18.74 -25.52 16.31
N MET A 12 18.75 -24.30 15.80
CA MET A 12 18.39 -23.97 14.43
C MET A 12 19.50 -24.50 13.49
N VAL A 13 19.46 -25.80 13.14
CA VAL A 13 20.34 -26.41 12.14
C VAL A 13 19.61 -27.55 11.41
N LEU A 14 19.60 -27.44 10.07
CA LEU A 14 19.36 -28.47 9.05
C LEU A 14 17.92 -28.95 8.76
N SER A 15 17.34 -28.40 7.69
CA SER A 15 16.62 -29.21 6.70
C SER A 15 16.84 -28.68 5.28
N LEU A 16 18.11 -28.66 4.83
CA LEU A 16 18.41 -28.90 3.42
C LEU A 16 18.32 -30.41 3.21
N LEU A 17 17.10 -30.92 3.05
CA LEU A 17 16.82 -32.31 2.69
C LEU A 17 15.94 -32.29 1.43
N SER A 18 16.64 -32.48 0.31
CA SER A 18 16.18 -33.01 -0.97
C SER A 18 14.78 -33.65 -0.98
N GLY A 19 13.91 -33.10 -1.84
CA GLY A 19 12.73 -33.77 -2.37
C GLY A 19 11.45 -33.57 -1.57
N CYS A 20 10.96 -32.33 -1.44
CA CYS A 20 9.55 -32.14 -1.15
C CYS A 20 8.77 -32.69 -2.34
N SER A 21 7.95 -33.70 -2.12
CA SER A 21 6.83 -33.96 -3.02
C SER A 21 6.10 -32.64 -3.22
N ASP A 22 5.86 -32.25 -4.47
CA ASP A 22 4.92 -31.21 -4.88
C ASP A 22 3.59 -31.40 -4.11
N ALA A 23 3.50 -30.81 -2.93
CA ALA A 23 2.38 -31.03 -2.03
C ALA A 23 1.22 -30.17 -2.52
N THR A 24 0.06 -30.79 -2.66
CA THR A 24 -1.16 -30.13 -3.12
C THR A 24 -2.29 -30.42 -2.14
N ALA A 25 -3.08 -29.40 -1.84
CA ALA A 25 -4.25 -29.47 -1.00
C ALA A 25 -5.29 -30.37 -1.65
N SER A 26 -5.88 -31.25 -0.84
CA SER A 26 -6.96 -32.13 -1.28
C SER A 26 -7.99 -32.28 -0.18
N LEU A 27 -9.25 -32.42 -0.58
CA LEU A 27 -10.35 -32.67 0.33
C LEU A 27 -10.34 -34.13 0.75
N LYS A 28 -10.45 -34.38 2.06
CA LYS A 28 -10.56 -35.74 2.62
C LYS A 28 -11.66 -36.59 1.97
N ASN A 29 -12.78 -35.95 1.60
CA ASN A 29 -13.91 -36.59 0.92
C ASN A 29 -14.02 -36.10 -0.54
N GLY A 30 -12.89 -35.79 -1.18
CA GLY A 30 -12.83 -35.17 -2.49
C GLY A 30 -13.49 -36.00 -3.60
N SER A 31 -13.51 -37.33 -3.48
CA SER A 31 -14.14 -38.25 -4.45
C SER A 31 -15.67 -38.30 -4.38
N ASP A 32 -16.29 -37.71 -3.34
CA ASP A 32 -17.76 -37.70 -3.22
C ASP A 32 -18.38 -36.99 -4.42
N THR A 33 -19.43 -37.59 -5.00
CA THR A 33 -20.21 -36.94 -6.06
C THR A 33 -21.03 -35.80 -5.46
N LEU A 34 -20.83 -34.59 -5.99
CA LEU A 34 -21.62 -33.41 -5.65
C LEU A 34 -22.84 -33.30 -6.57
N MET A 35 -22.66 -33.51 -7.88
CA MET A 35 -23.73 -33.43 -8.87
C MET A 35 -23.49 -34.35 -10.07
N LYS A 36 -24.53 -34.58 -10.89
CA LYS A 36 -24.44 -35.35 -12.14
C LYS A 36 -25.05 -34.60 -13.31
N VAL A 37 -24.40 -34.67 -14.47
CA VAL A 37 -24.98 -34.27 -15.76
C VAL A 37 -25.05 -35.51 -16.64
N GLY A 38 -26.27 -36.04 -16.82
CA GLY A 38 -26.47 -37.36 -17.45
C GLY A 38 -25.75 -38.47 -16.68
N LYS A 39 -24.74 -39.09 -17.28
CA LYS A 39 -23.94 -40.17 -16.67
C LYS A 39 -22.64 -39.68 -16.02
N THR A 40 -22.27 -38.42 -16.25
CA THR A 40 -21.02 -37.85 -15.73
C THR A 40 -21.23 -37.35 -14.31
N ALA A 41 -20.43 -37.84 -13.37
CA ALA A 41 -20.39 -37.35 -11.99
C ALA A 41 -19.35 -36.24 -11.85
N ILE A 42 -19.73 -35.16 -11.17
CA ILE A 42 -18.83 -34.08 -10.76
C ILE A 42 -18.62 -34.22 -9.25
N THR A 43 -17.35 -34.27 -8.84
CA THR A 43 -16.94 -34.55 -7.47
C THR A 43 -16.64 -33.28 -6.68
N LYS A 44 -16.61 -33.37 -5.34
CA LYS A 44 -16.25 -32.25 -4.46
C LYS A 44 -14.85 -31.71 -4.77
N GLN A 45 -13.87 -32.58 -5.05
CA GLN A 45 -12.51 -32.16 -5.40
C GLN A 45 -12.49 -31.34 -6.69
N GLN A 46 -13.28 -31.72 -7.70
CA GLN A 46 -13.32 -30.98 -8.96
C GLN A 46 -13.85 -29.57 -8.78
N VAL A 47 -14.90 -29.39 -7.97
CA VAL A 47 -15.44 -28.06 -7.66
C VAL A 47 -14.45 -27.27 -6.80
N TYR A 48 -13.81 -27.90 -5.81
CA TYR A 48 -12.75 -27.27 -5.03
C TYR A 48 -11.60 -26.77 -5.91
N ASN A 49 -11.09 -27.59 -6.83
CA ASN A 49 -10.00 -27.18 -7.71
C ASN A 49 -10.39 -25.99 -8.60
N ILE A 50 -11.65 -25.91 -9.05
CA ILE A 50 -12.13 -24.75 -9.82
C ILE A 50 -12.11 -23.49 -8.96
N MET A 51 -12.65 -23.54 -7.74
CA MET A 51 -12.66 -22.40 -6.82
C MET A 51 -11.24 -22.00 -6.40
N TYR A 52 -10.40 -22.98 -6.10
CA TYR A 52 -9.02 -22.79 -5.69
C TYR A 52 -8.18 -22.14 -6.80
N ASN A 53 -8.30 -22.61 -8.03
CA ASN A 53 -7.60 -22.02 -9.16
C ASN A 53 -8.13 -20.62 -9.52
N TYR A 54 -9.38 -20.31 -9.19
CA TYR A 54 -10.00 -19.03 -9.48
C TYR A 54 -9.65 -17.95 -8.44
N ALA A 55 -9.65 -18.29 -7.14
CA ALA A 55 -9.56 -17.31 -6.06
C ALA A 55 -8.56 -17.68 -4.95
N GLY A 56 -7.89 -18.83 -5.02
CA GLY A 56 -7.06 -19.35 -3.93
C GLY A 56 -5.91 -18.42 -3.54
N SER A 57 -5.20 -17.84 -4.51
CA SER A 57 -4.10 -16.90 -4.23
C SER A 57 -4.59 -15.64 -3.54
N THR A 58 -5.61 -14.97 -4.09
CA THR A 58 -6.20 -13.76 -3.51
C THR A 58 -6.75 -14.03 -2.10
N GLN A 59 -7.44 -15.15 -1.91
CA GLN A 59 -8.01 -15.49 -0.60
C GLN A 59 -6.92 -15.69 0.45
N VAL A 60 -5.83 -16.39 0.10
CA VAL A 60 -4.73 -16.63 1.05
C VAL A 60 -4.00 -15.34 1.40
N VAL A 61 -3.80 -14.42 0.45
CA VAL A 61 -3.23 -13.10 0.76
C VAL A 61 -4.14 -12.35 1.73
N SER A 62 -5.45 -12.29 1.45
CA SER A 62 -6.43 -11.68 2.35
C SER A 62 -6.38 -12.30 3.75
N ASP A 63 -6.42 -13.62 3.85
CA ASP A 63 -6.42 -14.33 5.14
C ASP A 63 -5.12 -14.09 5.91
N ALA A 64 -3.97 -14.11 5.22
CA ALA A 64 -2.67 -13.80 5.83
C ALA A 64 -2.62 -12.34 6.32
N THR A 65 -3.09 -11.39 5.52
CA THR A 65 -3.17 -9.97 5.91
C THR A 65 -4.03 -9.81 7.16
N LYS A 66 -5.20 -10.45 7.26
CA LYS A 66 -6.04 -10.41 8.47
C LYS A 66 -5.30 -10.91 9.72
N VAL A 67 -4.55 -12.01 9.59
CA VAL A 67 -3.74 -12.56 10.69
C VAL A 67 -2.64 -11.59 11.10
N ILE A 68 -1.95 -10.99 10.14
CA ILE A 68 -0.89 -9.99 10.37
C ILE A 68 -1.47 -8.76 11.07
N THR A 69 -2.54 -8.16 10.51
CA THR A 69 -3.10 -6.91 11.01
C THR A 69 -3.69 -7.07 12.40
N SER A 70 -4.26 -8.23 12.72
CA SER A 70 -4.72 -8.54 14.09
C SER A 70 -3.60 -8.57 15.15
N GLN A 71 -2.34 -8.76 14.73
CA GLN A 71 -1.18 -8.78 15.62
C GLN A 71 -0.48 -7.41 15.72
N GLU A 72 -0.59 -6.57 14.69
CA GLU A 72 0.06 -5.25 14.63
C GLU A 72 -0.87 -4.10 15.05
N VAL A 73 -2.18 -4.23 14.81
CA VAL A 73 -3.15 -3.16 14.98
C VAL A 73 -4.20 -3.58 15.99
N GLU A 74 -4.20 -2.98 17.18
CA GLU A 74 -5.27 -3.21 18.15
C GLU A 74 -6.59 -2.62 17.65
N VAL A 75 -7.69 -3.34 17.90
CA VAL A 75 -9.04 -2.86 17.56
C VAL A 75 -9.43 -1.72 18.51
N THR A 76 -9.51 -0.51 17.96
CA THR A 76 -9.92 0.69 18.72
C THR A 76 -11.45 0.86 18.72
N ASP A 77 -11.96 1.67 19.64
CA ASP A 77 -13.39 2.02 19.64
C ASP A 77 -13.77 2.87 18.43
N GLU A 78 -12.87 3.72 17.94
CA GLU A 78 -13.05 4.48 16.69
C GLU A 78 -13.22 3.56 15.47
N MET A 79 -12.45 2.47 15.38
CA MET A 79 -12.62 1.48 14.31
C MET A 79 -13.98 0.79 14.38
N LYS A 80 -14.47 0.48 15.58
CA LYS A 80 -15.81 -0.12 15.76
C LYS A 80 -16.91 0.86 15.35
N GLU A 81 -16.78 2.12 15.73
CA GLU A 81 -17.74 3.18 15.35
C GLU A 81 -17.74 3.40 13.82
N SER A 82 -16.57 3.45 13.20
CA SER A 82 -16.43 3.56 11.74
C SER A 82 -17.01 2.35 10.99
N ALA A 83 -16.75 1.13 11.49
CA ALA A 83 -17.33 -0.10 10.94
C ALA A 83 -18.86 -0.10 11.06
N GLN A 84 -19.41 0.32 12.21
CA GLN A 84 -20.85 0.44 12.39
C GLN A 84 -21.47 1.49 11.45
N SER A 85 -20.81 2.65 11.30
CA SER A 85 -21.27 3.68 10.36
C SER A 85 -21.27 3.19 8.92
N THR A 86 -20.26 2.41 8.53
CA THR A 86 -20.17 1.79 7.21
C THR A 86 -21.28 0.76 7.00
N LEU A 87 -21.56 -0.09 7.99
CA LEU A 87 -22.68 -1.03 7.96
C LEU A 87 -24.02 -0.31 7.79
N ASP A 88 -24.28 0.73 8.58
CA ASP A 88 -25.53 1.51 8.52
C ASP A 88 -25.69 2.22 7.17
N MET A 89 -24.58 2.69 6.59
CA MET A 89 -24.55 3.25 5.25
C MET A 89 -24.94 2.19 4.21
N TYR A 90 -24.37 0.98 4.26
CA TYR A 90 -24.72 -0.11 3.33
C TYR A 90 -26.20 -0.50 3.45
N LYS A 91 -26.72 -0.59 4.67
CA LYS A 91 -28.16 -0.83 4.91
C LYS A 91 -29.02 0.28 4.32
N THR A 92 -28.57 1.53 4.36
CA THR A 92 -29.30 2.67 3.79
C THR A 92 -29.28 2.67 2.26
N ILE A 93 -28.12 2.40 1.66
CA ILE A 93 -27.93 2.46 0.20
C ILE A 93 -28.58 1.25 -0.49
N TYR A 94 -28.42 0.06 0.08
CA TYR A 94 -28.83 -1.21 -0.55
C TYR A 94 -30.12 -1.79 0.04
N SER A 95 -30.60 -1.28 1.18
CA SER A 95 -31.84 -1.71 1.86
C SER A 95 -31.92 -3.24 1.95
N ASP A 96 -33.01 -3.83 1.46
CA ASP A 96 -33.32 -5.25 1.60
C ASP A 96 -32.29 -6.13 0.90
N SER A 97 -31.65 -5.64 -0.17
CA SER A 97 -30.63 -6.41 -0.90
C SER A 97 -29.37 -6.68 -0.07
N PHE A 98 -29.05 -5.82 0.91
CA PHE A 98 -27.93 -6.08 1.81
C PHE A 98 -28.29 -7.12 2.87
N THR A 99 -29.51 -7.07 3.39
CA THR A 99 -30.02 -8.09 4.32
C THR A 99 -30.06 -9.47 3.65
N ASP A 100 -30.62 -9.55 2.43
CA ASP A 100 -30.66 -10.78 1.64
C ASP A 100 -29.25 -11.34 1.40
N TYR A 101 -28.28 -10.46 1.10
CA TYR A 101 -26.87 -10.85 0.93
C TYR A 101 -26.29 -11.48 2.21
N LEU A 102 -26.52 -10.87 3.38
CA LEU A 102 -26.03 -11.44 4.65
C LEU A 102 -26.69 -12.79 4.95
N GLU A 103 -27.99 -12.92 4.69
CA GLU A 103 -28.72 -14.20 4.86
C GLU A 103 -28.20 -15.29 3.92
N ASP A 104 -28.01 -14.98 2.64
CA ASP A 104 -27.48 -15.91 1.63
C ASP A 104 -26.04 -16.32 1.93
N ALA A 105 -25.23 -15.41 2.48
CA ALA A 105 -23.87 -15.67 2.93
C ALA A 105 -23.82 -16.42 4.29
N GLY A 106 -24.94 -16.51 5.01
CA GLY A 106 -25.02 -17.09 6.34
C GLY A 106 -24.31 -16.27 7.41
N LEU A 107 -24.27 -14.94 7.26
CA LEU A 107 -23.59 -13.99 8.13
C LEU A 107 -24.60 -13.18 8.94
N THR A 108 -24.26 -12.87 10.18
CA THR A 108 -24.92 -11.79 10.95
C THR A 108 -24.26 -10.44 10.65
N GLU A 109 -24.92 -9.35 11.06
CA GLU A 109 -24.31 -8.01 11.01
C GLU A 109 -23.01 -7.94 11.85
N ASP A 110 -23.00 -8.60 13.01
CA ASP A 110 -21.82 -8.70 13.87
C ASP A 110 -20.69 -9.48 13.18
N ASP A 111 -21.00 -10.58 12.48
CA ASP A 111 -20.01 -11.32 11.70
C ASP A 111 -19.45 -10.43 10.59
N TYR A 112 -20.31 -9.67 9.89
CA TYR A 112 -19.87 -8.78 8.83
C TYR A 112 -18.92 -7.69 9.34
N ILE A 113 -19.23 -7.08 10.48
CA ILE A 113 -18.35 -6.10 11.13
C ILE A 113 -17.01 -6.73 11.51
N ASN A 114 -17.02 -7.87 12.20
CA ASN A 114 -15.81 -8.45 12.79
C ASN A 114 -14.93 -9.17 11.77
N ASP A 115 -15.51 -9.77 10.74
CA ASP A 115 -14.77 -10.59 9.77
C ASP A 115 -14.35 -9.79 8.53
N TYR A 116 -14.97 -8.63 8.26
CA TYR A 116 -14.72 -7.84 7.05
C TYR A 116 -14.39 -6.38 7.33
N LEU A 117 -15.26 -5.65 8.03
CA LEU A 117 -15.09 -4.18 8.17
C LEU A 117 -13.92 -3.83 9.10
N ILE A 118 -13.86 -4.41 10.30
CA ILE A 118 -12.76 -4.18 11.24
C ILE A 118 -11.41 -4.61 10.63
N PRO A 119 -11.28 -5.82 10.04
CA PRO A 119 -10.02 -6.21 9.41
C PRO A 119 -9.61 -5.30 8.24
N SER A 120 -10.56 -4.75 7.48
CA SER A 120 -10.27 -3.76 6.43
C SER A 120 -9.67 -2.49 7.03
N LEU A 121 -10.29 -1.95 8.09
CA LEU A 121 -9.79 -0.76 8.78
C LEU A 121 -8.42 -0.99 9.44
N GLN A 122 -8.16 -2.20 9.95
CA GLN A 122 -6.83 -2.55 10.45
C GLN A 122 -5.80 -2.65 9.31
N ALA A 123 -6.18 -3.22 8.16
CA ALA A 123 -5.30 -3.31 7.00
C ALA A 123 -4.91 -1.92 6.44
N GLU A 124 -5.83 -0.96 6.46
CA GLU A 124 -5.56 0.43 6.08
C GLU A 124 -4.46 1.08 6.95
N LYS A 125 -4.25 0.61 8.18
CA LYS A 125 -3.20 1.12 9.09
C LYS A 125 -1.82 0.49 8.90
N LEU A 126 -1.72 -0.57 8.11
CA LEU A 126 -0.49 -1.32 7.99
C LEU A 126 0.61 -0.52 7.27
N THR A 127 0.25 0.26 6.24
CA THR A 127 1.19 1.16 5.55
C THR A 127 1.68 2.26 6.47
N ASP A 128 0.78 2.90 7.24
CA ASP A 128 1.15 3.94 8.21
C ASP A 128 2.17 3.42 9.23
N LEU A 129 1.92 2.23 9.79
CA LEU A 129 2.84 1.58 10.72
C LEU A 129 4.19 1.27 10.08
N TYR A 130 4.21 0.76 8.84
CA TYR A 130 5.45 0.52 8.12
C TYR A 130 6.23 1.81 7.89
N ILE A 131 5.55 2.89 7.50
CA ILE A 131 6.17 4.20 7.29
C ILE A 131 6.81 4.69 8.57
N ASP A 132 6.11 4.60 9.71
CA ASP A 132 6.66 5.00 11.01
C ASP A 132 7.83 4.10 11.44
N GLU A 133 7.73 2.78 11.27
CA GLU A 133 8.81 1.82 11.58
C GLU A 133 10.05 2.02 10.70
N SER A 134 9.85 2.43 9.44
CA SER A 134 10.88 2.54 8.41
C SER A 134 11.22 4.00 8.04
N TYR A 135 10.76 4.97 8.83
CA TYR A 135 10.76 6.39 8.46
C TYR A 135 12.13 6.88 7.99
N ASP A 136 13.19 6.63 8.77
CA ASP A 136 14.56 7.05 8.44
C ASP A 136 15.06 6.43 7.12
N THR A 137 14.69 5.17 6.86
CA THR A 137 15.07 4.46 5.62
C THR A 137 14.34 5.06 4.41
N LEU A 138 13.05 5.37 4.59
CA LEU A 138 12.24 6.02 3.56
C LEU A 138 12.72 7.45 3.30
N LEU A 139 13.11 8.21 4.32
CA LEU A 139 13.73 9.53 4.16
C LEU A 139 15.02 9.46 3.34
N GLU A 140 15.90 8.49 3.61
CA GLU A 140 17.14 8.32 2.85
C GLU A 140 16.87 7.98 1.37
N ARG A 141 15.86 7.15 1.11
CA ARG A 141 15.48 6.70 -0.23
C ARG A 141 14.76 7.76 -1.05
N TYR A 142 13.76 8.41 -0.46
CA TYR A 142 12.85 9.31 -1.17
C TYR A 142 13.23 10.79 -1.04
N LYS A 143 14.02 11.16 -0.02
CA LYS A 143 14.54 12.52 0.22
C LYS A 143 13.47 13.60 0.03
N PRO A 144 12.34 13.49 0.76
CA PRO A 144 11.22 14.39 0.59
C PRO A 144 11.59 15.81 1.02
N VAL A 145 11.03 16.78 0.32
CA VAL A 145 11.06 18.21 0.67
C VAL A 145 9.69 18.81 0.44
N LYS A 146 9.34 19.87 1.15
CA LYS A 146 8.13 20.64 0.87
C LYS A 146 8.47 21.79 -0.07
N ALA A 147 7.73 21.92 -1.15
CA ALA A 147 7.96 22.96 -2.14
C ALA A 147 6.67 23.47 -2.76
N THR A 148 6.71 24.71 -3.23
CA THR A 148 5.65 25.28 -4.06
C THR A 148 6.20 25.49 -5.46
N ILE A 149 5.51 24.93 -6.45
CA ILE A 149 5.93 24.96 -7.86
C ILE A 149 4.79 25.49 -8.73
N LEU A 150 5.08 26.52 -9.52
CA LEU A 150 4.19 27.10 -10.51
C LEU A 150 4.76 26.83 -11.91
N LYS A 151 3.97 26.23 -12.79
CA LYS A 151 4.38 25.90 -14.16
C LYS A 151 3.70 26.82 -15.17
N PHE A 152 4.51 27.58 -15.90
CA PHE A 152 4.07 28.52 -16.93
C PHE A 152 4.53 28.08 -18.31
N THR A 153 3.78 28.45 -19.35
CA THR A 153 4.22 28.33 -20.75
C THR A 153 4.61 29.68 -21.37
N ASP A 154 4.19 30.79 -20.74
CA ASP A 154 4.54 32.14 -21.15
C ASP A 154 5.63 32.74 -20.24
N THR A 155 6.67 33.29 -20.88
CA THR A 155 7.85 33.83 -20.18
C THR A 155 7.57 35.16 -19.46
N GLU A 156 6.68 35.99 -19.99
CA GLU A 156 6.32 37.27 -19.38
C GLU A 156 5.50 37.05 -18.12
N ASN A 157 4.55 36.11 -18.16
CA ASN A 157 3.77 35.68 -17.01
C ASN A 157 4.67 35.09 -15.92
N ALA A 158 5.58 34.17 -16.27
CA ALA A 158 6.51 33.58 -15.30
C ALA A 158 7.39 34.64 -14.62
N ASN A 159 7.90 35.61 -15.37
CA ASN A 159 8.73 36.68 -14.81
C ASN A 159 7.91 37.66 -13.94
N SER A 160 6.66 37.94 -14.32
CA SER A 160 5.75 38.80 -13.54
C SER A 160 5.37 38.14 -12.22
N ALA A 161 5.03 36.84 -12.26
CA ALA A 161 4.78 36.03 -11.06
C ALA A 161 6.01 36.01 -10.14
N LEU A 162 7.20 35.71 -10.68
CA LEU A 162 8.44 35.69 -9.90
C LEU A 162 8.72 37.02 -9.21
N ALA A 163 8.51 38.14 -9.90
CA ALA A 163 8.71 39.47 -9.32
C ALA A 163 7.72 39.74 -8.17
N ALA A 164 6.43 39.47 -8.38
CA ALA A 164 5.40 39.65 -7.36
C ALA A 164 5.63 38.77 -6.11
N LEU A 165 6.08 37.53 -6.31
CA LEU A 165 6.39 36.59 -5.25
C LEU A 165 7.62 37.01 -4.44
N ARG A 166 8.67 37.50 -5.10
CA ARG A 166 9.88 38.01 -4.42
C ARG A 166 9.64 39.31 -3.65
N ASP A 167 8.80 40.18 -4.18
CA ASP A 167 8.42 41.43 -3.52
C ASP A 167 7.40 41.20 -2.39
N GLY A 168 6.84 39.99 -2.29
CA GLY A 168 5.82 39.63 -1.30
C GLY A 168 4.48 40.32 -1.53
N THR A 169 4.22 40.80 -2.76
CA THR A 169 2.96 41.48 -3.12
C THR A 169 1.84 40.51 -3.45
N MET A 170 2.18 39.24 -3.72
CA MET A 170 1.23 38.15 -4.00
C MET A 170 1.67 36.87 -3.29
N THR A 171 0.69 36.03 -2.94
CA THR A 171 0.92 34.63 -2.60
C THR A 171 1.10 33.78 -3.86
N ALA A 172 1.57 32.54 -3.70
CA ALA A 172 1.66 31.59 -4.81
C ALA A 172 0.28 31.27 -5.43
N GLU A 173 -0.76 31.15 -4.61
CA GLU A 173 -2.14 30.96 -5.06
C GLU A 173 -2.65 32.16 -5.87
N GLU A 174 -2.37 33.38 -5.42
CA GLU A 174 -2.76 34.60 -6.14
C GLU A 174 -2.05 34.70 -7.48
N ALA A 175 -0.73 34.48 -7.48
CA ALA A 175 0.07 34.44 -8.70
C ALA A 175 -0.41 33.34 -9.66
N ALA A 176 -0.83 32.19 -9.12
CA ALA A 176 -1.36 31.11 -9.94
C ALA A 176 -2.67 31.49 -10.64
N ASN A 177 -3.58 32.14 -9.92
CA ASN A 177 -4.85 32.59 -10.48
C ASN A 177 -4.69 33.76 -11.46
N GLU A 178 -3.74 34.67 -11.22
CA GLU A 178 -3.58 35.89 -12.01
C GLU A 178 -2.78 35.68 -13.30
N PHE A 179 -1.77 34.81 -13.29
CA PHE A 179 -0.79 34.68 -14.38
C PHE A 179 -0.96 33.43 -15.25
N GLU A 180 -2.16 32.84 -15.28
CA GLU A 180 -2.54 31.74 -16.18
C GLU A 180 -1.55 30.53 -16.14
N THR A 181 -1.22 30.04 -14.95
CA THR A 181 -0.42 28.81 -14.77
C THR A 181 -1.28 27.54 -14.80
N ASP A 182 -0.65 26.41 -15.10
CA ASP A 182 -1.24 25.06 -14.96
C ASP A 182 -1.26 24.54 -13.50
N SER A 183 -0.82 25.34 -12.52
CA SER A 183 -0.62 24.95 -11.12
C SER A 183 -1.63 25.61 -10.17
N THR A 184 -1.86 25.04 -8.99
CA THR A 184 -2.74 25.64 -7.96
C THR A 184 -2.01 26.62 -7.03
N GLY A 185 -0.68 26.56 -6.99
CA GLY A 185 0.14 27.34 -6.05
C GLY A 185 0.11 26.83 -4.61
N GLN A 186 -0.41 25.62 -4.38
CA GLN A 186 -0.33 24.96 -3.08
C GLN A 186 1.05 24.32 -2.88
N PRO A 187 1.60 24.35 -1.65
CA PRO A 187 2.76 23.54 -1.30
C PRO A 187 2.45 22.05 -1.40
N GLU A 188 3.46 21.26 -1.76
CA GLU A 188 3.39 19.81 -1.88
C GLU A 188 4.70 19.14 -1.43
N ILE A 189 4.64 17.85 -1.13
CA ILE A 189 5.81 17.03 -0.84
C ILE A 189 6.41 16.50 -2.15
N ILE A 190 7.63 16.92 -2.45
CA ILE A 190 8.40 16.47 -3.61
C ILE A 190 9.43 15.42 -3.17
N THR A 191 9.36 14.24 -3.77
CA THR A 191 10.36 13.17 -3.57
C THR A 191 11.33 13.07 -4.74
N ILE A 192 12.37 12.26 -4.61
CA ILE A 192 13.33 12.00 -5.69
C ILE A 192 12.70 11.30 -6.91
N ASP A 193 11.63 10.55 -6.69
CA ASP A 193 10.92 9.78 -7.71
C ASP A 193 9.76 10.56 -8.35
N ASN A 194 9.52 11.82 -7.94
CA ASN A 194 8.53 12.67 -8.59
C ASN A 194 8.90 12.89 -10.07
N THR A 195 7.93 12.70 -10.96
CA THR A 195 8.09 12.81 -12.42
C THR A 195 7.12 13.80 -13.08
N GLU A 196 6.32 14.50 -12.28
CA GLU A 196 5.36 15.50 -12.79
C GLU A 196 6.07 16.72 -13.38
N TYR A 197 7.25 17.05 -12.83
CA TYR A 197 8.05 18.20 -13.22
C TYR A 197 9.32 17.79 -13.99
N ASP A 198 9.83 18.71 -14.82
CA ASP A 198 11.07 18.49 -15.55
C ASP A 198 12.24 18.22 -14.60
N SER A 199 13.07 17.24 -14.96
CA SER A 199 14.24 16.82 -14.18
C SER A 199 15.20 17.95 -13.83
N VAL A 200 15.35 18.98 -14.68
CA VAL A 200 16.21 20.15 -14.42
C VAL A 200 15.61 21.04 -13.34
N ALA A 201 14.29 21.23 -13.35
CA ALA A 201 13.59 21.96 -12.29
C ALA A 201 13.69 21.21 -10.95
N LEU A 202 13.44 19.90 -10.96
CA LEU A 202 13.58 19.07 -9.75
C LEU A 202 15.03 19.04 -9.23
N ALA A 203 16.03 19.02 -10.11
CA ALA A 203 17.42 19.09 -9.71
C ALA A 203 17.79 20.46 -9.10
N ALA A 204 17.28 21.55 -9.67
CA ALA A 204 17.45 22.88 -9.11
C ALA A 204 16.77 23.00 -7.74
N LEU A 205 15.55 22.47 -7.58
CA LEU A 205 14.82 22.48 -6.31
C LEU A 205 15.65 21.83 -5.21
N ARG A 206 16.17 20.62 -5.48
CA ARG A 206 16.94 19.84 -4.51
C ARG A 206 18.30 20.46 -4.17
N ALA A 207 18.78 21.41 -4.97
CA ALA A 207 19.98 22.17 -4.67
C ALA A 207 19.71 23.46 -3.87
N ALA A 208 18.45 23.88 -3.78
CA ALA A 208 18.02 25.07 -3.07
C ALA A 208 17.75 24.81 -1.58
N SER A 209 17.57 25.89 -0.84
CA SER A 209 17.18 25.94 0.56
C SER A 209 16.04 26.93 0.76
N PRO A 210 15.31 26.87 1.89
CA PRO A 210 14.25 27.86 2.18
C PRO A 210 14.71 29.31 2.21
N ASP A 211 16.00 29.56 2.50
CA ASP A 211 16.56 30.91 2.55
C ASP A 211 16.88 31.49 1.16
N ASP A 212 16.90 30.67 0.10
CA ASP A 212 17.23 31.12 -1.26
C ASP A 212 16.07 31.92 -1.91
N GLY A 213 14.86 31.78 -1.39
CA GLY A 213 13.67 32.42 -1.91
C GLY A 213 13.25 31.90 -3.29
N TRP A 214 12.30 32.59 -3.92
CA TRP A 214 11.74 32.16 -5.21
C TRP A 214 12.77 32.19 -6.33
N MET A 215 12.78 31.15 -7.17
CA MET A 215 13.63 31.05 -8.35
C MET A 215 12.85 30.66 -9.60
N ASN A 216 13.45 30.90 -10.76
CA ASN A 216 12.93 30.44 -12.05
C ASN A 216 13.88 29.44 -12.72
N VAL A 217 13.30 28.42 -13.34
CA VAL A 217 14.03 27.38 -14.07
C VAL A 217 13.29 27.06 -15.35
N SER A 218 13.94 27.16 -16.50
CA SER A 218 13.38 26.68 -17.76
C SER A 218 13.48 25.16 -17.83
N ALA A 219 12.45 24.52 -18.38
CA ALA A 219 12.47 23.09 -18.67
C ALA A 219 13.62 22.71 -19.61
N SER A 220 14.03 21.44 -19.57
CA SER A 220 15.07 20.90 -20.45
C SER A 220 14.65 20.90 -21.92
N TYR A 221 13.35 20.74 -22.18
CA TYR A 221 12.73 20.78 -23.50
C TYR A 221 11.37 21.46 -23.44
N GLY A 222 10.95 22.08 -24.55
CA GLY A 222 9.65 22.74 -24.65
C GLY A 222 9.70 24.21 -24.23
N THR A 223 8.55 24.74 -23.84
CA THR A 223 8.34 26.15 -23.46
C THR A 223 8.08 26.34 -21.97
N ASP A 224 8.08 25.26 -21.20
CA ASP A 224 7.72 25.29 -19.79
C ASP A 224 8.78 26.03 -18.97
N ILE A 225 8.31 26.87 -18.06
CA ILE A 225 9.10 27.66 -17.12
C ILE A 225 8.50 27.46 -15.74
N TYR A 226 9.35 27.01 -14.81
CA TYR A 226 8.97 26.77 -13.43
C TYR A 226 9.36 27.97 -12.59
N VAL A 227 8.42 28.51 -11.82
CA VAL A 227 8.68 29.44 -10.73
C VAL A 227 8.43 28.69 -9.43
N MET A 228 9.44 28.61 -8.59
CA MET A 228 9.49 27.57 -7.56
C MET A 228 10.21 28.05 -6.31
N HIS A 229 9.81 27.49 -5.17
CA HIS A 229 10.36 27.77 -3.86
C HIS A 229 10.49 26.48 -3.06
N MET A 230 11.62 26.32 -2.37
CA MET A 230 11.81 25.29 -1.34
C MET A 230 11.17 25.81 -0.05
N ASP A 231 10.01 25.32 0.35
CA ASP A 231 9.31 25.84 1.52
C ASP A 231 9.93 25.33 2.82
N GLU A 232 10.26 24.04 2.87
CA GLU A 232 10.85 23.38 4.04
C GLU A 232 11.63 22.14 3.61
N ASN A 233 12.81 21.94 4.20
CA ASN A 233 13.66 20.78 3.97
C ASN A 233 14.06 20.04 5.26
N ASN A 234 13.65 20.56 6.43
CA ASN A 234 13.74 19.85 7.69
C ASN A 234 12.60 18.84 7.81
N THR A 235 12.91 17.56 7.64
CA THR A 235 11.91 16.48 7.66
C THR A 235 11.17 16.33 8.99
N ASP A 236 11.72 16.85 10.10
CA ASP A 236 11.05 16.80 11.40
C ASP A 236 9.91 17.82 11.50
N SER A 237 10.00 18.98 10.83
CA SER A 237 8.95 20.01 10.88
C SER A 237 7.77 19.71 9.95
N ILE A 238 7.95 18.81 8.98
CA ILE A 238 6.94 18.38 8.01
C ILE A 238 6.68 16.86 8.08
N LYS A 239 6.93 16.23 9.23
CA LYS A 239 6.81 14.77 9.37
C LYS A 239 5.42 14.26 8.96
N ASP A 240 4.35 14.86 9.47
CA ASP A 240 2.98 14.38 9.22
C ASP A 240 2.64 14.46 7.71
N GLU A 241 3.02 15.56 7.04
CA GLU A 241 2.83 15.74 5.60
C GLU A 241 3.64 14.72 4.78
N ILE A 242 4.86 14.39 5.23
CA ILE A 242 5.68 13.34 4.60
C ILE A 242 5.03 11.97 4.74
N VAL A 243 4.49 11.64 5.92
CA VAL A 243 3.82 10.36 6.16
C VAL A 243 2.60 10.22 5.24
N GLU A 244 1.78 11.26 5.14
CA GLU A 244 0.64 11.30 4.22
C GLU A 244 1.09 11.10 2.76
N ALA A 245 2.11 11.86 2.31
CA ALA A 245 2.63 11.74 0.94
C ALA A 245 3.25 10.36 0.66
N PHE A 246 3.90 9.74 1.65
CA PHE A 246 4.47 8.40 1.51
C PHE A 246 3.39 7.32 1.42
N ALA A 247 2.27 7.46 2.13
CA ALA A 247 1.16 6.52 2.06
C ALA A 247 0.54 6.45 0.65
N GLU A 248 0.65 7.52 -0.13
CA GLU A 248 0.18 7.59 -1.52
C GLU A 248 1.14 6.92 -2.53
N ILE A 249 2.38 6.61 -2.14
CA ILE A 249 3.36 5.98 -3.04
C ILE A 249 3.09 4.47 -3.11
N SER A 250 2.76 3.97 -4.30
CA SER A 250 2.47 2.54 -4.54
C SER A 250 3.61 1.62 -4.09
N ASP A 251 4.86 2.00 -4.39
CA ASP A 251 6.03 1.20 -4.05
C ASP A 251 6.23 1.06 -2.52
N ILE A 252 5.80 2.06 -1.74
CA ILE A 252 5.84 2.00 -0.27
C ILE A 252 4.76 1.04 0.25
N ASN A 253 3.56 1.06 -0.34
CA ASN A 253 2.49 0.10 -0.02
C ASN A 253 2.89 -1.35 -0.31
N ASP A 254 3.56 -1.59 -1.45
CA ASP A 254 4.07 -2.91 -1.81
C ASP A 254 5.17 -3.37 -0.84
N GLN A 255 6.08 -2.46 -0.47
CA GLN A 255 7.13 -2.73 0.52
C GLN A 255 6.55 -3.02 1.91
N ALA A 256 5.55 -2.27 2.37
CA ALA A 256 4.87 -2.52 3.64
C ALA A 256 4.29 -3.92 3.68
N THR A 257 3.58 -4.32 2.62
CA THR A 257 2.99 -5.66 2.51
C THR A 257 4.07 -6.73 2.55
N ALA A 258 5.13 -6.61 1.76
CA ALA A 258 6.24 -7.56 1.74
C ALA A 258 6.93 -7.66 3.11
N PHE A 259 7.19 -6.51 3.74
CA PHE A 259 7.82 -6.40 5.07
C PHE A 259 7.07 -7.20 6.12
N TYR A 260 5.74 -7.05 6.22
CA TYR A 260 4.98 -7.78 7.23
C TYR A 260 4.83 -9.27 6.91
N PHE A 261 4.69 -9.65 5.64
CA PHE A 261 4.67 -11.06 5.25
C PHE A 261 6.01 -11.75 5.59
N GLU A 262 7.13 -11.05 5.42
CA GLU A 262 8.45 -11.50 5.87
C GLU A 262 8.55 -11.55 7.39
N LYS A 263 8.17 -10.48 8.10
CA LYS A 263 8.20 -10.37 9.57
C LYS A 263 7.48 -11.53 10.25
N TYR A 264 6.36 -11.98 9.68
CA TYR A 264 5.56 -13.10 10.20
C TYR A 264 5.92 -14.47 9.59
N GLY A 265 6.92 -14.54 8.72
CA GLY A 265 7.42 -15.80 8.17
C GLY A 265 6.39 -16.54 7.31
N PHE A 266 5.67 -15.80 6.45
CA PHE A 266 4.67 -16.37 5.55
C PHE A 266 5.23 -17.53 4.72
N HIS A 267 4.69 -18.73 4.93
CA HIS A 267 5.15 -19.97 4.31
C HIS A 267 4.04 -20.69 3.56
N VAL A 268 4.29 -21.13 2.33
CA VAL A 268 3.31 -21.75 1.43
C VAL A 268 3.75 -23.16 1.10
N TYR A 269 3.09 -24.13 1.74
CA TYR A 269 3.39 -25.55 1.54
C TYR A 269 2.76 -26.15 0.28
N ASP A 270 1.71 -25.52 -0.25
CA ASP A 270 1.02 -25.96 -1.45
C ASP A 270 1.70 -25.42 -2.71
N ILE A 271 2.15 -26.32 -3.59
CA ILE A 271 2.98 -25.94 -4.73
C ILE A 271 2.19 -25.15 -5.79
N ASP A 272 0.90 -25.42 -5.96
CA ASP A 272 0.08 -24.76 -6.98
C ASP A 272 -0.25 -23.34 -6.51
N LEU A 273 -0.52 -23.16 -5.22
CA LEU A 273 -0.65 -21.84 -4.61
C LEU A 273 0.66 -21.07 -4.61
N TYR A 274 1.79 -21.72 -4.29
CA TYR A 274 3.10 -21.08 -4.35
C TYR A 274 3.38 -20.55 -5.76
N LYS A 275 3.15 -21.37 -6.79
CA LYS A 275 3.30 -20.96 -8.20
C LYS A 275 2.35 -19.80 -8.54
N ALA A 276 1.08 -19.88 -8.14
CA ALA A 276 0.12 -18.81 -8.38
C ALA A 276 0.51 -17.49 -7.70
N LEU A 277 1.00 -17.55 -6.46
CA LEU A 277 1.49 -16.37 -5.73
C LEU A 277 2.79 -15.83 -6.31
N ARG A 278 3.70 -16.69 -6.76
CA ARG A 278 4.93 -16.26 -7.44
C ARG A 278 4.62 -15.51 -8.74
N ASP A 279 3.61 -15.94 -9.47
CA ASP A 279 3.24 -15.33 -10.74
C ASP A 279 2.43 -14.03 -10.55
N SER A 280 1.68 -13.90 -9.44
CA SER A 280 0.81 -12.74 -9.18
C SER A 280 1.34 -11.72 -8.18
N ASN A 281 2.03 -12.17 -7.13
CA ASN A 281 2.50 -11.39 -5.98
C ASN A 281 3.87 -11.93 -5.46
N PRO A 282 4.92 -11.94 -6.29
CA PRO A 282 6.20 -12.57 -5.95
C PRO A 282 6.86 -11.97 -4.70
N ALA A 283 6.65 -10.69 -4.42
CA ALA A 283 7.23 -9.99 -3.27
C ALA A 283 6.77 -10.56 -1.91
N LEU A 284 5.63 -11.27 -1.86
CA LEU A 284 5.13 -11.90 -0.63
C LEU A 284 5.86 -13.20 -0.28
N LEU A 285 6.61 -13.76 -1.22
CA LEU A 285 7.27 -15.05 -1.05
C LEU A 285 8.74 -14.85 -0.68
N THR A 286 9.04 -15.05 0.60
CA THR A 286 10.42 -15.12 1.10
C THR A 286 11.05 -16.51 0.93
N GLN A 287 10.27 -17.48 0.46
CA GLN A 287 10.70 -18.85 0.23
C GLN A 287 11.33 -18.99 -1.16
N GLU A 288 12.62 -19.30 -1.22
CA GLU A 288 13.24 -19.83 -2.45
C GLU A 288 12.86 -21.31 -2.61
N VAL A 289 11.99 -21.62 -3.57
CA VAL A 289 11.80 -23.02 -3.99
C VAL A 289 12.78 -23.31 -5.12
N PRO A 290 13.67 -24.33 -4.99
CA PRO A 290 14.58 -24.70 -6.07
C PRO A 290 13.76 -25.04 -7.32
N VAL A 291 14.04 -24.36 -8.43
CA VAL A 291 13.48 -24.72 -9.74
C VAL A 291 13.87 -26.17 -10.00
N SER A 292 12.90 -27.07 -10.08
CA SER A 292 13.16 -28.43 -10.49
C SER A 292 13.79 -28.39 -11.89
N ALA A 293 15.00 -28.93 -12.01
CA ALA A 293 15.65 -29.09 -13.29
C ALA A 293 14.76 -29.98 -14.18
N GLU A 294 14.23 -29.40 -15.26
CA GLU A 294 13.60 -30.15 -16.36
C GLU A 294 14.58 -31.11 -17.02
#